data_AF-A0A164MXR9-F1
#
_entry.id   AF-A0A164MXR9-F1
#
_cell.length_a   1.000
_cell.length_b   1.000
_cell.length_c   1.000
_cell.angle_alpha   90.00
_cell.angle_beta   90.00
_cell.angle_gamma   90.00
#
_symmetry.space_group_name_H-M   'P 1'
#
loop_
_entity.id
_entity.type
_entity.pdbx_description
1 polymer ?
#
loop_
_entity_poly.entity_id
_entity_poly.type
_entity_poly.pdbx_seq_one_letter_code
_entity_poly.pdbx_strand_id
1 'polypeptide(L)'
;WRITCSFHLVVTLVRLWGAEPKNSRYAKMLHNVMDLVTATKLGSARELTEERITAFETHMHRYLQEMLDLFPHVSVTLSQHNCLHLPSMFRDFGPAHGFSAWHYERWNHILQIIKTNGRLSTSSQSSKDSIHSRARKVHLN
;
A
#
# COMPACT_ATOMS: atom_id res chain seq x y z
N TRP A 1 3.92 -0.90 -16.07
CA TRP A 1 4.88 -1.54 -15.16
C TRP A 1 4.66 -3.05 -15.04
N ARG A 2 3.46 -3.56 -14.65
CA ARG A 2 3.22 -4.99 -14.40
C ARG A 2 3.57 -5.92 -15.58
N ILE A 3 3.14 -5.60 -16.80
CA ILE A 3 3.45 -6.41 -17.99
C ILE A 3 4.97 -6.37 -18.29
N THR A 4 5.55 -5.18 -18.29
CA THR A 4 6.99 -4.98 -18.55
C THR A 4 7.87 -5.75 -17.56
N CYS A 5 7.62 -5.60 -16.25
CA CYS A 5 8.47 -6.17 -15.21
C CYS A 5 8.20 -7.67 -14.97
N SER A 6 6.95 -8.13 -15.10
CA SER A 6 6.61 -9.53 -14.80
C SER A 6 6.67 -10.45 -16.01
N PHE A 7 6.55 -9.93 -17.24
CA PHE A 7 6.59 -10.75 -18.46
C PHE A 7 7.83 -10.45 -19.30
N HIS A 8 7.97 -9.21 -19.81
CA HIS A 8 9.07 -8.90 -20.73
C HIS A 8 10.43 -9.07 -20.08
N LEU A 9 10.61 -8.52 -18.88
CA LEU A 9 11.86 -8.64 -18.14
C LEU A 9 12.17 -10.12 -17.83
N VAL A 10 11.20 -10.89 -17.36
CA VAL A 10 11.39 -12.32 -17.07
C VAL A 10 11.79 -13.09 -18.31
N VAL A 11 11.09 -12.92 -19.43
CA VAL A 11 11.41 -13.61 -20.70
C VAL A 11 12.81 -13.26 -21.16
N THR A 12 13.20 -11.98 -21.09
CA THR A 12 14.54 -11.54 -21.49
C THR A 12 15.62 -12.11 -20.56
N LEU A 13 15.44 -12.04 -19.24
CA LEU A 13 16.44 -12.53 -18.29
C LEU A 13 16.58 -14.06 -18.33
N VAL A 14 15.49 -14.81 -18.50
CA VAL A 14 15.56 -16.27 -18.68
C VAL A 14 16.30 -16.62 -19.98
N ARG A 15 16.09 -15.87 -21.07
CA ARG A 15 16.83 -16.09 -22.31
C ARG A 15 18.33 -15.79 -22.18
N LEU A 16 18.69 -14.75 -21.43
CA LEU A 16 20.09 -14.34 -21.26
C LEU A 16 20.83 -15.22 -20.24
N TRP A 17 20.19 -15.56 -19.12
CA TRP A 17 20.85 -16.14 -17.96
C TRP A 17 20.36 -17.55 -17.61
N GLY A 18 19.36 -18.08 -18.31
CA GLY A 18 18.79 -19.40 -18.03
C GLY A 18 19.72 -20.57 -18.36
N ALA A 19 20.71 -20.36 -19.23
CA ALA A 19 21.73 -21.35 -19.57
C ALA A 19 22.99 -21.24 -18.69
N GLU A 20 23.07 -20.23 -17.83
CA GLU A 20 24.23 -20.02 -16.97
C GLU A 20 24.33 -21.11 -15.90
N PRO A 21 25.54 -21.48 -15.45
CA PRO A 21 25.71 -22.42 -14.35
C PRO A 21 24.96 -21.94 -13.11
N LYS A 22 24.34 -22.86 -12.36
CA LYS A 22 23.51 -22.55 -11.18
C LYS A 22 24.23 -21.69 -10.12
N ASN A 23 25.55 -21.84 -10.01
CA ASN A 23 26.36 -21.10 -9.04
C ASN A 23 26.84 -19.73 -9.55
N SER A 24 26.59 -19.41 -10.82
CA SER A 24 26.96 -18.12 -11.41
C SER A 24 26.18 -16.98 -10.76
N ARG A 25 26.79 -15.79 -10.76
CA ARG A 25 26.12 -14.56 -10.28
C ARG A 25 24.84 -14.28 -11.07
N TYR A 26 24.86 -14.50 -12.38
CA TYR A 26 23.71 -14.24 -13.26
C TYR A 26 22.54 -15.19 -12.99
N ALA A 27 22.80 -16.48 -12.73
CA ALA A 27 21.76 -17.42 -12.32
C ALA A 27 21.12 -17.03 -10.98
N LYS A 28 21.93 -16.58 -10.01
CA LYS A 28 21.41 -16.06 -8.72
C LYS A 28 20.58 -14.79 -8.92
N MET A 29 21.03 -13.85 -9.75
CA MET A 29 20.25 -12.66 -10.09
C MET A 29 18.92 -13.01 -10.75
N LEU A 30 18.90 -14.01 -11.65
CA LEU A 30 17.67 -14.50 -12.26
C LEU A 30 16.71 -15.05 -11.20
N HIS A 31 17.17 -15.91 -10.30
CA HIS A 31 16.34 -16.45 -9.21
C HIS A 31 15.79 -15.34 -8.31
N ASN A 32 16.62 -14.38 -7.91
CA ASN A 32 16.20 -13.24 -7.11
C ASN A 32 15.08 -12.43 -7.81
N VAL A 33 15.16 -12.23 -9.13
CA VAL A 33 14.08 -11.56 -9.89
C VAL A 33 12.82 -12.43 -9.95
N MET A 34 12.95 -13.75 -10.10
CA MET A 34 11.80 -14.67 -10.09
C MET A 34 11.06 -14.64 -8.76
N ASP A 35 11.77 -14.50 -7.63
CA ASP A 35 11.15 -14.34 -6.32
C ASP A 35 10.36 -13.04 -6.21
N LEU A 36 10.94 -11.92 -6.64
CA LEU A 36 10.26 -10.64 -6.67
C LEU A 36 8.98 -10.69 -7.53
N VAL A 37 9.05 -11.29 -8.72
CA VAL A 37 7.91 -11.42 -9.63
C VAL A 37 6.83 -12.32 -9.02
N THR A 38 7.24 -13.42 -8.37
CA THR A 38 6.31 -14.34 -7.72
C THR A 38 5.59 -13.67 -6.56
N ALA A 39 6.32 -12.98 -5.67
CA ALA A 39 5.73 -12.22 -4.59
C ALA A 39 4.81 -11.11 -5.12
N THR A 40 5.21 -10.37 -6.16
CA THR A 40 4.37 -9.34 -6.78
C THR A 40 3.05 -9.92 -7.31
N LYS A 41 3.10 -11.09 -7.94
CA LYS A 41 1.90 -11.77 -8.46
C LYS A 41 0.97 -12.21 -7.33
N LEU A 42 1.51 -12.77 -6.24
CA LEU A 42 0.74 -13.19 -5.07
C LEU A 42 0.11 -11.99 -4.36
N GLY A 43 0.88 -10.92 -4.11
CA GLY A 43 0.38 -9.71 -3.44
C GLY A 43 -0.62 -8.91 -4.27
N SER A 44 -0.66 -9.12 -5.59
CA SER A 44 -1.64 -8.50 -6.49
C SER A 44 -2.87 -9.38 -6.75
N ALA A 45 -2.97 -10.55 -6.10
CA ALA A 45 -4.11 -11.44 -6.29
C ALA A 45 -5.41 -10.83 -5.74
N ARG A 46 -6.54 -11.16 -6.36
CA ARG A 46 -7.88 -10.73 -5.89
C ARG A 46 -8.44 -11.60 -4.78
N GLU A 47 -7.84 -12.77 -4.58
CA GLU A 47 -8.21 -13.73 -3.54
C GLU A 47 -6.93 -14.17 -2.84
N LEU A 48 -6.94 -14.09 -1.52
CA LEU A 48 -5.84 -14.51 -0.67
C LEU A 48 -6.27 -15.70 0.18
N THR A 49 -5.38 -16.67 0.29
CA THR A 49 -5.47 -17.79 1.23
C THR A 49 -4.22 -17.74 2.10
N GLU A 50 -4.23 -18.37 3.27
CA GLU A 50 -3.05 -18.37 4.16
C GLU A 50 -1.82 -18.96 3.47
N GLU A 51 -2.00 -19.93 2.57
CA GLU A 51 -0.90 -20.52 1.79
C GLU A 51 -0.30 -19.48 0.84
N ARG A 52 -1.14 -18.66 0.19
CA ARG A 52 -0.67 -17.58 -0.70
C ARG A 52 0.03 -16.47 0.06
N ILE A 53 -0.46 -16.12 1.25
CA ILE A 53 0.14 -15.10 2.12
C ILE A 53 1.51 -15.59 2.61
N THR A 54 1.60 -16.84 3.06
CA THR A 54 2.86 -17.46 3.52
C THR A 54 3.86 -17.59 2.37
N ALA A 55 3.39 -17.96 1.17
CA ALA A 55 4.24 -18.00 -0.02
C ALA A 55 4.75 -16.60 -0.39
N PHE A 56 3.89 -15.57 -0.32
CA PHE A 56 4.31 -14.19 -0.55
C PHE A 56 5.43 -13.79 0.42
N GLU A 57 5.23 -14.05 1.71
CA GLU A 57 6.18 -13.72 2.78
C GLU A 57 7.54 -14.39 2.52
N THR A 58 7.51 -15.69 2.19
CA THR A 58 8.71 -16.47 1.87
C THR A 58 9.47 -15.90 0.67
N HIS A 59 8.77 -15.64 -0.44
CA HIS A 59 9.39 -15.10 -1.66
C HIS A 59 9.91 -13.68 -1.46
N MET A 60 9.16 -12.81 -0.76
CA MET A 60 9.57 -11.43 -0.51
C MET A 60 10.80 -11.36 0.39
N HIS A 61 10.83 -12.18 1.44
CA HIS A 61 11.98 -12.24 2.35
C HIS A 61 13.23 -12.75 1.64
N ARG A 62 13.11 -13.87 0.89
CA ARG A 62 14.24 -14.43 0.11
C ARG A 62 14.77 -13.43 -0.91
N TYR A 63 13.89 -12.74 -1.64
CA TYR A 63 14.27 -11.66 -2.55
C TYR A 63 15.10 -10.57 -1.87
N LEU A 64 14.68 -10.08 -0.70
CA LEU A 64 15.41 -8.99 -0.04
C LEU A 64 16.74 -9.44 0.54
N GLN A 65 16.82 -10.65 1.08
CA GLN A 65 18.08 -11.22 1.56
C GLN A 65 19.08 -11.43 0.43
N GLU A 66 18.67 -12.12 -0.64
CA GLU A 66 19.54 -12.38 -1.78
C GLU A 66 19.94 -11.10 -2.51
N MET A 67 19.07 -10.07 -2.54
CA MET A 67 19.40 -8.77 -3.10
C MET A 67 20.55 -8.11 -2.35
N LEU A 68 20.56 -8.15 -1.01
CA LEU A 68 21.65 -7.58 -0.22
C LEU A 68 22.97 -8.31 -0.45
N ASP A 69 22.93 -9.64 -0.62
CA ASP A 69 24.10 -10.46 -0.92
C ASP A 69 24.65 -10.20 -2.34
N LEU A 70 23.76 -10.03 -3.33
CA LEU A 70 24.12 -9.83 -4.74
C LEU A 70 24.58 -8.41 -5.07
N PHE A 71 24.12 -7.44 -4.28
CA PHE A 71 24.36 -6.01 -4.48
C PHE A 71 24.80 -5.34 -3.16
N PRO A 72 26.08 -5.52 -2.73
CA PRO A 72 26.56 -5.04 -1.43
C PRO A 72 26.46 -3.52 -1.19
N HIS A 73 26.30 -2.74 -2.27
CA HIS A 73 26.18 -1.28 -2.20
C HIS A 73 24.72 -0.79 -2.13
N VAL A 74 23.76 -1.71 -2.18
CA VAL A 74 22.33 -1.39 -2.16
C VAL A 74 21.79 -1.64 -0.76
N SER A 75 21.04 -0.67 -0.23
CA SER A 75 20.29 -0.82 1.01
C SER A 75 18.81 -1.09 0.72
N VAL A 76 18.12 -1.68 1.68
CA VAL A 76 16.66 -1.84 1.61
C VAL A 76 16.00 -0.45 1.63
N THR A 77 15.19 -0.17 0.61
CA THR A 77 14.40 1.06 0.54
C THR A 77 13.18 0.98 1.46
N LEU A 78 12.63 2.13 1.85
CA LEU A 78 11.41 2.17 2.67
C LEU A 78 10.24 1.41 2.01
N SER A 79 10.09 1.52 0.69
CA SER A 79 9.07 0.78 -0.06
C SER A 79 9.27 -0.74 0.04
N GLN A 80 10.51 -1.22 -0.10
CA GLN A 80 10.85 -2.64 0.06
C GLN A 80 10.62 -3.13 1.49
N HIS A 81 10.97 -2.32 2.49
CA HIS A 81 10.68 -2.62 3.89
C HIS A 81 9.17 -2.73 4.14
N ASN A 82 8.39 -1.79 3.60
CA ASN A 82 6.93 -1.82 3.74
C ASN A 82 6.29 -3.07 3.12
N CYS A 83 6.90 -3.67 2.10
CA CYS A 83 6.43 -4.93 1.54
C CYS A 83 6.50 -6.11 2.54
N LEU A 84 7.40 -6.06 3.54
CA LEU A 84 7.46 -7.09 4.59
C LEU A 84 6.29 -7.03 5.57
N HIS A 85 5.59 -5.90 5.64
CA HIS A 85 4.38 -5.75 6.45
C HIS A 85 3.10 -6.09 5.69
N LEU A 86 3.17 -6.38 4.38
CA LEU A 86 1.98 -6.77 3.61
C LEU A 86 1.32 -8.07 4.09
N PRO A 87 2.04 -9.12 4.55
CA PRO A 87 1.41 -10.32 5.07
C PRO A 87 0.47 -10.09 6.25
N SER A 88 0.83 -9.21 7.20
CA SER A 88 -0.07 -8.86 8.31
C SER A 88 -1.28 -8.09 7.79
N MET A 89 -1.06 -7.09 6.93
CA MET A 89 -2.14 -6.34 6.28
C MET A 89 -3.09 -7.23 5.48
N PHE A 90 -2.58 -8.28 4.83
CA PHE A 90 -3.40 -9.23 4.08
C PHE A 90 -4.32 -10.06 4.97
N ARG A 91 -3.85 -10.44 6.16
CA ARG A 91 -4.67 -11.17 7.14
C ARG A 91 -5.73 -10.27 7.77
N ASP A 92 -5.40 -9.01 8.01
CA ASP A 92 -6.30 -8.05 8.67
C ASP A 92 -7.35 -7.44 7.73
N PHE A 93 -6.94 -7.09 6.51
CA PHE A 93 -7.77 -6.32 5.56
C PHE A 93 -8.12 -7.09 4.28
N GLY A 94 -7.57 -8.28 4.08
CA GLY A 94 -7.77 -9.08 2.88
C GLY A 94 -6.89 -8.64 1.70
N PRO A 95 -7.33 -8.84 0.45
CA PRO A 95 -6.55 -8.50 -0.74
C PRO A 95 -6.15 -7.02 -0.83
N ALA A 96 -4.91 -6.74 -1.28
CA ALA A 96 -4.35 -5.39 -1.42
C ALA A 96 -5.25 -4.39 -2.16
N HIS A 97 -6.05 -4.88 -3.10
CA HIS A 97 -7.00 -4.06 -3.82
C HIS A 97 -8.01 -3.38 -2.89
N GLY A 98 -8.46 -4.05 -1.82
CA GLY A 98 -9.48 -3.53 -0.91
C GLY A 98 -9.02 -2.32 -0.08
N PHE A 99 -7.72 -2.21 0.23
CA PHE A 99 -7.17 -1.15 1.07
C PHE A 99 -6.12 -0.29 0.36
N SER A 100 -6.04 -0.38 -0.97
CA SER A 100 -5.07 0.40 -1.75
C SER A 100 -5.30 1.91 -1.62
N ALA A 101 -4.20 2.68 -1.60
CA ALA A 101 -4.19 4.15 -1.49
C ALA A 101 -5.15 4.87 -2.44
N TRP A 102 -5.40 4.32 -3.63
CA TRP A 102 -6.34 4.85 -4.62
C TRP A 102 -7.75 5.12 -4.06
N HIS A 103 -8.23 4.27 -3.14
CA HIS A 103 -9.52 4.47 -2.51
C HIS A 103 -9.51 5.72 -1.63
N TYR A 104 -8.45 5.90 -0.85
CA TYR A 104 -8.28 7.06 0.03
C TYR A 104 -8.06 8.35 -0.77
N GLU A 105 -7.30 8.31 -1.86
CA GLU A 105 -7.11 9.46 -2.74
C GLU A 105 -8.43 9.93 -3.37
N ARG A 106 -9.27 8.99 -3.81
CA ARG A 106 -10.63 9.30 -4.27
C ARG A 106 -11.44 9.98 -3.18
N TRP A 107 -11.40 9.48 -1.95
CA TRP A 107 -12.10 10.11 -0.83
C TRP A 107 -11.55 11.49 -0.50
N ASN A 108 -10.23 11.67 -0.52
CA ASN A 108 -9.59 12.97 -0.32
C ASN A 108 -10.06 13.98 -1.35
N HIS A 109 -10.15 13.58 -2.62
CA HIS A 109 -10.68 14.43 -3.68
C HIS A 109 -12.15 14.82 -3.43
N ILE A 110 -13.00 13.87 -3.03
CA ILE A 110 -14.40 14.14 -2.68
C ILE A 110 -14.48 15.13 -1.51
N LEU A 111 -13.67 14.94 -0.46
CA LEU A 111 -13.63 15.83 0.70
C LEU A 111 -13.20 17.25 0.33
N GLN A 112 -12.28 17.42 -0.63
CA GLN A 112 -11.88 18.73 -1.14
C GLN A 112 -13.01 19.48 -1.87
N ILE A 113 -13.97 18.75 -2.48
CA ILE A 113 -15.10 19.35 -3.20
C ILE A 113 -16.20 19.81 -2.23
N ILE A 114 -16.33 19.15 -1.07
CA ILE A 114 -17.32 19.52 -0.06
C ILE A 114 -16.93 20.87 0.56
N LYS A 115 -17.74 21.91 0.30
CA LYS A 115 -17.60 23.21 0.95
C LYS A 115 -17.84 23.09 2.46
N THR A 116 -16.76 22.98 3.22
CA THR A 116 -16.78 23.19 4.67
C THR A 116 -16.87 24.69 4.92
N ASN A 117 -18.06 25.20 5.25
CA ASN A 117 -18.27 26.63 5.57
C ASN A 117 -17.56 27.10 6.86
N GLY A 118 -16.56 26.37 7.36
CA GLY A 118 -15.75 26.71 8.55
C GLY A 118 -16.54 26.82 9.86
N ARG A 119 -17.87 26.68 9.83
CA ARG A 119 -18.73 26.73 11.00
C ARG A 119 -18.67 25.37 11.69
N LEU A 120 -17.72 25.23 12.61
CA LEU A 120 -17.89 24.34 13.76
C LEU A 120 -19.25 24.70 14.36
N SER A 121 -20.13 23.72 14.48
CA SER A 121 -21.51 23.94 14.92
C SER A 121 -21.52 24.56 16.32
N THR A 122 -21.57 25.89 16.38
CA THR A 122 -22.04 26.63 17.56
C THR A 122 -23.57 26.54 17.61
N SER A 123 -24.15 25.37 17.36
CA SER A 123 -25.59 25.11 17.48
C SER A 123 -26.06 25.10 18.94
N SER A 124 -25.15 25.36 19.90
CA SER A 124 -25.47 25.53 21.32
C SER A 124 -25.40 26.99 21.81
N GLN A 125 -24.91 27.95 21.01
CA GLN A 125 -24.85 29.37 21.41
C GLN A 125 -26.12 30.16 21.02
N SER A 126 -26.78 29.79 19.92
CA SER A 126 -27.98 30.50 19.43
C SER A 126 -29.19 30.44 20.38
N SER A 127 -29.20 29.52 21.36
CA SER A 127 -30.32 29.40 22.30
C SER A 127 -30.18 30.35 23.51
N LYS A 128 -28.96 30.76 23.88
CA LYS A 128 -28.74 31.65 25.04
C LYS A 128 -28.98 33.13 24.73
N ASP A 129 -28.72 33.56 23.50
CA ASP A 129 -28.91 34.97 23.08
C ASP A 129 -30.40 35.33 22.89
N SER A 130 -31.24 34.34 22.58
CA SER A 130 -32.70 34.50 22.47
C SER A 130 -33.36 34.73 23.85
N ILE A 131 -32.87 34.06 24.90
CA ILE A 131 -33.46 34.17 26.25
C ILE A 131 -33.10 35.52 26.90
N HIS A 132 -31.86 36.01 26.71
CA HIS A 132 -31.45 37.30 27.28
C HIS A 132 -32.08 38.53 26.60
N SER A 133 -32.43 38.45 25.31
CA SER A 133 -33.11 39.56 24.61
C SER A 133 -34.60 39.67 24.93
N ARG A 134 -35.24 38.57 25.34
CA ARG A 134 -36.68 38.55 25.69
C ARG A 134 -36.97 39.04 27.11
N ALA A 135 -36.03 38.86 28.05
CA ALA A 135 -36.17 39.38 29.42
C ALA A 135 -36.04 40.91 29.50
N ARG A 136 -35.33 41.55 28.56
CA ARG A 136 -35.12 43.01 28.55
C ARG A 136 -36.29 43.82 27.96
N LYS A 137 -37.27 43.16 27.32
CA LYS A 137 -38.46 43.80 26.74
C LYS A 137 -39.71 43.81 27.65
N VAL A 138 -39.66 43.16 28.82
CA VAL A 138 -40.81 43.05 29.75
C VAL A 138 -40.75 44.07 30.90
N HIS A 139 -39.77 44.98 30.91
CA HIS A 139 -39.62 46.01 31.94
C HIS A 139 -39.74 47.45 31.43
N LEU A 140 -40.24 47.62 30.22
CA LEU A 140 -40.54 48.92 29.61
C LEU A 140 -41.91 48.85 28.96
N ASN A 141 -42.94 48.88 29.80
CA ASN A 141 -44.31 49.30 29.50
C ASN A 141 -45.00 49.65 30.82
#